data_AF-A0A4Q3TEY9-F1
#
_entry.id   AF-A0A4Q3TEY9-F1
#
_cell.length_a   1.000
_cell.length_b   1.000
_cell.length_c   1.000
_cell.angle_alpha   90.00
_cell.angle_beta   90.00
_cell.angle_gamma   90.00
#
_symmetry.space_group_name_H-M   'P 1'
#
loop_
_entity.id
_entity.type
_entity.pdbx_description
1 polymer ?
#
loop_
_entity_poly.entity_id
_entity_poly.type
_entity_poly.pdbx_seq_one_letter_code
_entity_poly.pdbx_strand_id
1 'polypeptide(L)'
;MAATKTIAPVLATPDYWDDACRHLARKDRVMKRLIPQFGTACLQSRGDAFTTLARSIVGQQISVKAAQTVWDRFAKLPRKMTAGNVLMLKVDDMQAAGLSARKIEYLVDLALHFDSGAVHADAWKDMTDDDIIA
;
A
#
# COMPACT_ATOMS: atom_id res chain seq x y z
N MET A 1 -6.09 24.21 -8.94
CA MET A 1 -6.09 23.98 -7.48
C MET A 1 -7.25 23.06 -7.13
N ALA A 2 -6.99 21.79 -6.86
CA ALA A 2 -7.94 20.89 -6.23
C ALA A 2 -7.23 20.33 -4.99
N ALA A 3 -7.72 20.69 -3.81
CA ALA A 3 -7.16 20.24 -2.55
C ALA A 3 -7.45 18.75 -2.39
N THR A 4 -6.48 17.89 -2.71
CA THR A 4 -6.59 16.46 -2.46
C THR A 4 -6.61 16.27 -0.95
N LYS A 5 -7.81 16.00 -0.41
CA LYS A 5 -8.06 15.72 1.00
C LYS A 5 -7.05 14.67 1.50
N THR A 6 -6.36 14.93 2.59
CA THR A 6 -5.54 13.91 3.26
C THR A 6 -6.52 13.01 4.00
N ILE A 7 -6.82 11.85 3.41
CA ILE A 7 -7.67 10.83 4.03
C ILE A 7 -6.76 10.04 4.96
N ALA A 8 -6.91 10.20 6.27
CA ALA A 8 -6.35 9.25 7.22
C ALA A 8 -6.88 7.84 6.86
N PRO A 9 -6.06 6.78 6.93
CA PRO A 9 -6.48 5.45 6.49
C PRO A 9 -7.76 5.05 7.22
N VAL A 10 -8.86 4.96 6.48
CA VAL A 10 -10.12 4.44 7.00
C VAL A 10 -9.89 2.95 7.16
N LEU A 11 -9.71 2.51 8.41
CA LEU A 11 -9.73 1.10 8.75
C LEU A 11 -11.16 0.58 8.55
N ALA A 12 -11.48 0.23 7.30
CA ALA A 12 -12.75 -0.38 6.94
C ALA A 12 -12.51 -1.86 6.68
N THR A 13 -13.14 -2.69 7.50
CA THR A 13 -13.34 -4.10 7.18
C THR A 13 -14.23 -4.18 5.95
N PRO A 14 -13.90 -5.01 4.93
CA PRO A 14 -14.77 -5.18 3.78
C PRO A 14 -16.15 -5.68 4.17
N ASP A 15 -17.18 -5.23 3.47
CA ASP A 15 -18.58 -5.64 3.67
C ASP A 15 -18.79 -7.16 3.50
N TYR A 16 -18.03 -7.78 2.60
CA TYR A 16 -18.06 -9.22 2.34
C TYR A 16 -17.30 -10.07 3.38
N TRP A 17 -16.63 -9.47 4.37
CA TRP A 17 -15.71 -10.18 5.26
C TRP A 17 -16.36 -11.35 6.01
N ASP A 18 -17.53 -11.11 6.60
CA ASP A 18 -18.23 -12.12 7.39
C ASP A 18 -18.74 -13.27 6.51
N ASP A 19 -19.22 -12.96 5.31
CA ASP A 19 -19.66 -13.96 4.33
C ASP A 19 -18.47 -14.80 3.83
N ALA A 20 -17.32 -14.19 3.58
CA ALA A 20 -16.10 -14.89 3.22
C ALA A 20 -15.65 -15.86 4.33
N CYS A 21 -15.64 -15.39 5.59
CA CYS A 21 -15.34 -16.23 6.76
C CYS A 21 -16.30 -17.43 6.86
N ARG A 22 -17.62 -17.21 6.73
CA ARG A 22 -18.62 -18.29 6.71
C ARG A 22 -18.40 -19.26 5.57
N HIS A 23 -18.12 -18.75 4.37
CA HIS A 23 -17.89 -19.56 3.19
C HIS A 23 -16.69 -20.51 3.39
N LEU A 24 -15.56 -19.96 3.83
CA LEU A 24 -14.32 -20.73 4.06
C LEU A 24 -14.49 -21.75 5.19
N ALA A 25 -15.12 -21.37 6.31
CA ALA A 25 -15.38 -22.29 7.42
C ALA A 25 -16.30 -23.47 7.03
N ARG A 26 -17.18 -23.30 6.03
CA ARG A 26 -18.04 -24.36 5.51
C ARG A 26 -17.30 -25.28 4.54
N LYS A 27 -16.40 -24.74 3.73
CA LYS A 27 -15.72 -25.46 2.64
C LYS A 27 -14.40 -26.11 3.04
N ASP A 28 -13.73 -25.60 4.07
CA ASP A 28 -12.41 -26.05 4.48
C ASP A 28 -12.35 -26.33 6.01
N ARG A 29 -11.98 -27.56 6.37
CA ARG A 29 -11.86 -28.02 7.76
C ARG A 29 -10.74 -27.32 8.53
N VAL A 30 -9.65 -26.96 7.86
CA VAL A 30 -8.53 -26.21 8.45
C VAL A 30 -9.00 -24.79 8.74
N MET A 31 -9.64 -24.12 7.78
CA MET A 31 -10.18 -22.79 7.98
C MET A 31 -11.28 -22.75 9.06
N LYS A 32 -12.15 -23.76 9.12
CA LYS A 32 -13.15 -23.92 10.18
C LYS A 32 -12.53 -23.93 11.58
N ARG A 33 -11.32 -24.50 11.72
CA ARG A 33 -10.57 -24.54 12.98
C ARG A 33 -9.83 -23.23 13.25
N LEU A 34 -9.28 -22.58 12.23
CA LEU A 34 -8.44 -21.39 12.37
C LEU A 34 -9.23 -20.11 12.58
N ILE A 35 -10.31 -19.88 11.83
CA ILE A 35 -11.05 -18.61 11.85
C ILE A 35 -11.49 -18.22 13.28
N PRO A 36 -12.06 -19.11 14.11
CA PRO A 36 -12.44 -18.75 15.49
C PRO A 36 -11.25 -18.43 16.40
N GLN A 37 -10.06 -18.98 16.15
CA GLN A 37 -8.86 -18.71 16.96
C GLN A 37 -8.29 -17.31 16.72
N PHE A 38 -8.58 -16.72 15.55
CA PHE A 38 -8.09 -15.41 15.14
C PHE A 38 -9.23 -14.42 14.84
N GLY A 39 -10.42 -14.62 15.42
CA GLY A 39 -11.67 -13.96 15.00
C GLY A 39 -11.71 -12.43 15.06
N THR A 40 -10.74 -11.77 15.70
CA THR A 40 -10.59 -10.31 15.68
C THR A 40 -9.73 -9.79 14.53
N ALA A 41 -9.00 -10.67 13.84
CA ALA A 41 -8.22 -10.32 12.66
C ALA A 41 -9.16 -10.08 11.48
N CYS A 42 -9.04 -8.91 10.85
CA CYS A 42 -9.77 -8.57 9.64
C CYS A 42 -8.85 -7.96 8.59
N LEU A 43 -9.20 -8.10 7.32
CA LEU A 43 -8.55 -7.32 6.27
C LEU A 43 -8.84 -5.84 6.51
N GLN A 44 -7.80 -5.02 6.40
CA GLN A 44 -7.88 -3.57 6.58
C GLN A 44 -7.27 -2.89 5.37
N SER A 45 -8.04 -2.00 4.74
CA SER A 45 -7.49 -1.11 3.72
C SER A 45 -6.78 0.08 4.35
N ARG A 46 -5.71 0.56 3.70
CA ARG A 46 -4.98 1.77 4.10
C ARG A 46 -5.33 3.00 3.24
N GLY A 47 -6.34 2.89 2.39
CA GLY A 47 -6.86 4.02 1.62
C GLY A 47 -6.32 4.05 0.19
N ASP A 48 -5.17 4.70 -0.04
CA ASP A 48 -4.71 5.01 -1.39
C ASP A 48 -3.69 4.01 -1.97
N ALA A 49 -3.84 3.73 -3.26
CA ALA A 49 -3.03 2.77 -4.01
C ALA A 49 -1.55 3.16 -4.04
N PHE A 50 -1.25 4.44 -4.33
CA PHE A 50 0.12 4.94 -4.42
C PHE A 50 0.90 4.70 -3.11
N THR A 51 0.36 5.14 -1.98
CA THR A 51 0.98 4.96 -0.66
C THR A 51 1.11 3.48 -0.33
N THR A 52 0.12 2.66 -0.67
CA THR A 52 0.16 1.21 -0.42
C THR A 52 1.31 0.54 -1.17
N LEU A 53 1.47 0.84 -2.46
CA LEU A 53 2.56 0.32 -3.29
C LEU A 53 3.92 0.87 -2.84
N ALA A 54 4.02 2.16 -2.53
CA ALA A 54 5.23 2.77 -2.00
C ALA A 54 5.67 2.09 -0.69
N ARG A 55 4.74 1.83 0.23
CA ARG A 55 5.03 1.10 1.48
C ARG A 55 5.51 -0.32 1.22
N SER A 56 4.92 -1.00 0.22
CA SER A 56 5.35 -2.33 -0.19
C SER A 56 6.81 -2.30 -0.64
N ILE A 57 7.18 -1.38 -1.53
CA ILE A 57 8.56 -1.18 -2.01
C ILE A 57 9.53 -0.94 -0.84
N VAL A 58 9.18 -0.02 0.07
CA VAL A 58 10.01 0.29 1.25
C VAL A 58 10.23 -0.95 2.13
N GLY A 59 9.21 -1.80 2.28
CA GLY A 59 9.26 -3.00 3.12
C GLY A 59 9.98 -4.21 2.51
N GLN A 60 10.33 -4.18 1.22
CA GLN A 60 10.97 -5.32 0.56
C GLN A 60 12.27 -5.75 1.28
N GLN A 61 12.41 -7.06 1.49
CA GLN A 61 13.61 -7.73 2.00
C GLN A 61 14.06 -7.31 3.42
N ILE A 62 13.18 -6.68 4.21
CA ILE A 62 13.49 -6.26 5.58
C ILE A 62 12.35 -6.63 6.55
N SER A 63 12.62 -6.62 7.85
CA SER A 63 11.59 -6.89 8.86
C SER A 63 10.51 -5.80 8.87
N VAL A 64 9.31 -6.15 9.34
CA VAL A 64 8.18 -5.20 9.50
C VAL A 64 8.59 -3.98 10.34
N LYS A 65 9.36 -4.18 11.41
CA LYS A 65 9.85 -3.10 12.29
C LYS A 65 10.83 -2.17 11.57
N ALA A 66 11.76 -2.73 10.79
CA ALA A 66 12.68 -1.94 9.98
C ALA A 66 11.93 -1.17 8.89
N ALA A 67 10.99 -1.81 8.18
CA ALA A 67 10.15 -1.18 7.17
C ALA A 67 9.36 0.00 7.74
N GLN A 68 8.75 -0.17 8.91
CA GLN A 68 8.04 0.90 9.60
C GLN A 68 8.97 2.07 9.94
N THR A 69 10.18 1.79 10.42
CA THR A 69 11.17 2.81 10.79
C THR A 69 11.63 3.63 9.58
N VAL A 70 11.93 2.97 8.46
CA VAL A 70 12.31 3.64 7.21
C VAL A 70 11.14 4.43 6.64
N TRP A 71 9.93 3.86 6.66
CA TRP A 71 8.72 4.55 6.22
C TRP A 71 8.46 5.83 7.02
N ASP A 72 8.57 5.79 8.35
CA ASP A 72 8.30 6.96 9.20
C ASP A 72 9.30 8.10 8.99
N ARG A 73 10.52 7.79 8.53
CA ARG A 73 11.51 8.80 8.12
C ARG A 73 11.20 9.33 6.73
N PHE A 74 10.98 8.43 5.76
CA PHE A 74 10.68 8.77 4.38
C PHE A 74 9.41 9.63 4.25
N ALA A 75 8.34 9.28 4.97
CA ALA A 75 7.06 9.98 4.91
C ALA A 75 7.08 11.40 5.49
N LYS A 76 8.17 11.80 6.16
CA LYS A 76 8.38 13.16 6.65
C LYS A 76 9.10 14.05 5.64
N LEU A 77 9.71 13.49 4.60
CA LEU A 77 10.42 14.26 3.59
C LEU A 77 9.45 15.11 2.73
N PRO A 78 8.38 14.55 2.14
CA PRO A 78 7.41 15.35 1.40
C PRO A 78 6.36 15.95 2.35
N ARG A 79 5.75 17.08 1.94
CA ARG A 79 4.60 17.66 2.68
C ARG A 79 3.39 16.71 2.72
N LYS A 80 3.19 15.93 1.65
CA LYS A 80 2.17 14.89 1.53
C LYS A 80 2.71 13.75 0.68
N MET A 81 2.40 12.51 1.04
CA MET A 81 2.76 11.34 0.25
C MET A 81 1.93 11.26 -1.04
N THR A 82 2.45 11.83 -2.12
CA THR A 82 1.83 11.85 -3.46
C THR A 82 2.94 11.69 -4.49
N ALA A 83 2.64 11.09 -5.65
CA ALA A 83 3.58 10.89 -6.75
C ALA A 83 4.43 12.14 -7.05
N GLY A 84 3.80 13.27 -7.41
CA GLY A 84 4.52 14.51 -7.72
C GLY A 84 5.43 15.02 -6.60
N ASN A 85 5.01 14.93 -5.33
CA ASN A 85 5.88 15.34 -4.21
C ASN A 85 7.07 14.41 -4.02
N VAL A 86 6.93 13.11 -4.31
CA VAL A 86 8.05 12.15 -4.25
C VAL A 86 9.07 12.45 -5.35
N LEU A 87 8.61 12.82 -6.55
CA LEU A 87 9.49 13.22 -7.67
C LEU A 87 10.30 14.49 -7.40
N MET A 88 9.88 15.32 -6.44
CA MET A 88 10.59 16.53 -6.03
C MET A 88 11.68 16.28 -4.96
N LEU A 89 11.78 15.06 -4.41
CA LEU A 89 12.76 14.73 -3.38
C LEU A 89 14.15 14.55 -3.98
N LYS A 90 15.18 14.95 -3.22
CA LYS A 90 16.56 14.65 -3.57
C LYS A 90 16.90 13.20 -3.17
N VAL A 91 17.68 12.53 -4.02
CA VAL A 91 18.15 11.16 -3.76
C VAL A 91 18.89 11.06 -2.43
N ASP A 92 19.74 12.05 -2.10
CA ASP A 92 20.51 12.08 -0.86
C ASP A 92 19.60 12.09 0.39
N ASP A 93 18.50 12.85 0.35
CA ASP A 93 17.52 12.90 1.45
C ASP A 93 16.80 11.54 1.61
N MET A 94 16.47 10.89 0.49
CA MET A 94 15.86 9.56 0.48
C MET A 94 16.80 8.49 1.03
N GLN A 95 18.09 8.56 0.69
CA GLN A 95 19.12 7.67 1.25
C GLN A 95 19.30 7.90 2.76
N ALA A 96 19.34 9.17 3.19
CA ALA A 96 19.43 9.54 4.61
C ALA A 96 18.22 9.04 5.42
N ALA A 97 17.05 8.90 4.80
CA ALA A 97 15.87 8.28 5.42
C ALA A 97 16.00 6.75 5.57
N GLY A 98 17.00 6.11 4.96
CA GLY A 98 17.29 4.68 5.06
C GLY A 98 16.84 3.85 3.86
N LEU A 99 16.56 4.48 2.71
CA LEU A 99 16.26 3.78 1.47
C LEU A 99 17.54 3.36 0.75
N SER A 100 17.54 2.15 0.18
CA SER A 100 18.60 1.73 -0.74
C SER A 100 18.42 2.41 -2.10
N ALA A 101 19.50 2.52 -2.89
CA ALA A 101 19.44 3.05 -4.25
C ALA A 101 18.35 2.36 -5.09
N ARG A 102 18.24 1.03 -5.00
CA ARG A 102 17.23 0.28 -5.74
C ARG A 102 15.79 0.60 -5.32
N LYS A 103 15.54 0.82 -4.03
CA LYS A 103 14.22 1.24 -3.55
C LYS A 103 13.88 2.65 -4.01
N ILE A 104 14.88 3.52 -4.10
CA ILE A 104 14.70 4.87 -4.65
C ILE A 104 14.32 4.80 -6.12
N GLU A 105 15.03 4.02 -6.93
CA GLU A 105 14.69 3.78 -8.34
C GLU A 105 13.23 3.33 -8.51
N TYR A 106 12.81 2.32 -7.75
CA TYR A 106 11.44 1.81 -7.82
C TYR A 106 10.38 2.82 -7.34
N LEU A 107 10.69 3.62 -6.32
CA LEU A 107 9.77 4.66 -5.84
C LEU A 107 9.62 5.80 -6.85
N VAL A 108 10.72 6.19 -7.51
CA VAL A 108 10.70 7.21 -8.56
C VAL A 108 9.93 6.69 -9.77
N ASP A 109 10.18 5.44 -10.20
CA ASP A 109 9.45 4.81 -11.29
C ASP A 109 7.94 4.70 -11.01
N LEU A 110 7.57 4.24 -9.81
CA LEU A 110 6.18 4.22 -9.35
C LEU A 110 5.57 5.63 -9.40
N ALA A 111 6.29 6.64 -8.91
CA ALA A 111 5.79 8.01 -8.90
C ALA A 111 5.63 8.57 -10.33
N LEU A 112 6.53 8.26 -11.27
CA LEU A 112 6.39 8.67 -12.67
C LEU A 112 5.13 8.07 -13.31
N HIS A 113 4.84 6.79 -13.07
CA HIS A 113 3.66 6.13 -13.63
C HIS A 113 2.35 6.68 -13.07
N PHE A 114 2.31 7.03 -11.79
CA PHE A 114 1.13 7.67 -11.18
C PHE A 114 0.98 9.14 -11.61
N ASP A 115 2.09 9.89 -11.73
CA ASP A 115 2.06 11.31 -12.09
C ASP A 115 1.73 11.53 -13.57
N SER A 116 2.24 10.67 -14.46
CA SER A 116 1.90 10.68 -15.89
C SER A 116 0.49 10.17 -16.19
N GLY A 117 -0.16 9.54 -15.22
CA GLY A 117 -1.45 8.87 -15.40
C GLY A 117 -1.35 7.51 -16.09
N ALA A 118 -0.16 6.97 -16.36
CA ALA A 118 -0.03 5.61 -16.91
C ALA A 118 -0.67 4.54 -16.00
N VAL A 119 -0.70 4.79 -14.68
CA VAL A 119 -1.44 3.97 -13.72
C VAL A 119 -2.73 4.66 -13.30
N HIS A 120 -3.86 4.09 -13.70
CA HIS A 120 -5.21 4.57 -13.37
C HIS A 120 -5.85 3.74 -12.25
N ALA A 121 -5.45 3.97 -11.00
CA ALA A 121 -5.94 3.18 -9.86
C ALA A 121 -7.47 3.22 -9.67
N ASP A 122 -8.14 4.28 -10.14
CA ASP A 122 -9.60 4.36 -10.08
C ASP A 122 -10.29 3.37 -11.03
N ALA A 123 -9.63 2.96 -12.12
CA ALA A 123 -10.15 2.00 -13.09
C ALA A 123 -9.99 0.54 -12.63
N TRP A 124 -9.13 0.26 -11.64
CA TRP A 124 -8.83 -1.09 -11.18
C TRP A 124 -10.05 -1.87 -10.67
N LYS A 125 -11.10 -1.19 -10.21
CA LYS A 125 -12.33 -1.85 -9.74
C LYS A 125 -13.06 -2.62 -10.83
N ASP A 126 -12.87 -2.21 -12.08
CA ASP A 126 -13.52 -2.78 -13.25
C ASP A 126 -12.57 -3.67 -14.06
N MET A 127 -11.33 -3.83 -13.60
CA MET A 127 -10.29 -4.63 -14.26
C MET A 127 -10.16 -6.00 -13.59
N THR A 128 -9.72 -7.00 -14.37
CA THR A 128 -9.34 -8.29 -13.79
C THR A 128 -7.96 -8.20 -13.14
N ASP A 129 -7.62 -9.16 -12.27
CA ASP A 129 -6.29 -9.24 -11.66
C ASP A 129 -5.19 -9.33 -12.73
N ASP A 130 -5.43 -10.09 -13.81
CA ASP A 130 -4.48 -10.24 -14.92
C ASP A 130 -4.28 -8.91 -15.67
N ASP A 131 -5.34 -8.13 -15.89
CA ASP A 131 -5.25 -6.81 -16.53
C ASP A 131 -4.48 -5.79 -15.68
N ILE A 132 -4.52 -5.93 -14.34
CA ILE A 132 -3.78 -5.05 -13.42
C ILE A 132 -2.29 -5.43 -13.37
N ILE A 133 -1.98 -6.71 -13.56
CA ILE A 133 -0.61 -7.25 -13.46
C ILE A 133 0.18 -7.09 -14.77
N ALA A 134 -0.48 -7.18 -15.92
CA ALA A 134 0.13 -7.12 -17.26
C ALA A 134 0.82 -5.79 -17.57
#